data_AF-A0A026W9M6-F1
#
_entry.id   AF-A0A026W9M6-F1
#
_cell.length_a   1.000
_cell.length_b   1.000
_cell.length_c   1.000
_cell.angle_alpha   90.00
_cell.angle_beta   90.00
_cell.angle_gamma   90.00
#
_symmetry.space_group_name_H-M   'P 1'
#
loop_
_entity.id
_entity.type
_entity.pdbx_description
1 polymer ?
#
loop_
_entity_poly.entity_id
_entity_poly.type
_entity_poly.pdbx_seq_one_letter_code
_entity_poly.pdbx_strand_id
1 'polypeptide(L)'
;FFNLEKRLREHGKLRTTHNKRKSITNERNSADVLGAITLNPHVSQRELARASGISRSSIQRILKENRYHPYHLIPSQELLVTNYERRITFCEWIHNAMENNDFLYKILFSDEATFMNSGHVNRHNMHYWAVENPHWMRSIPFQHRWSLNVGAE
;
A
#
# COMPACT_ATOMS: atom_id res chain seq x y z
N PHE A 1 46.42 -12.27 25.16
CA PHE A 1 45.95 -11.81 26.49
C PHE A 1 46.41 -10.39 26.84
N PHE A 2 47.69 -10.02 26.62
CA PHE A 2 48.23 -8.68 26.95
C PHE A 2 47.39 -7.48 26.46
N ASN A 3 46.97 -7.48 25.19
CA ASN A 3 46.17 -6.38 24.61
C ASN A 3 44.75 -6.26 25.20
N LEU A 4 44.23 -7.32 25.85
CA LEU A 4 42.95 -7.28 26.55
C LEU A 4 43.13 -6.66 27.94
N GLU A 5 44.16 -7.10 28.67
CA GLU A 5 44.49 -6.56 30.00
C GLU A 5 44.78 -5.05 29.94
N LYS A 6 45.61 -4.62 28.98
CA LYS A 6 45.93 -3.20 28.78
C LYS A 6 44.67 -2.34 28.55
N ARG A 7 43.73 -2.80 27.71
CA ARG A 7 42.46 -2.10 27.45
C ARG A 7 41.53 -2.04 28.66
N LEU A 8 41.52 -3.09 29.48
CA LEU A 8 40.75 -3.09 30.73
C LEU A 8 41.33 -2.10 31.74
N ARG A 9 42.67 -2.06 31.89
CA ARG A 9 43.34 -1.12 32.79
C ARG A 9 43.23 0.33 32.36
N GLU A 10 43.38 0.62 31.06
CA GLU A 10 43.43 2.00 30.55
C GLU A 10 42.03 2.59 30.26
N HIS A 11 41.07 1.77 29.84
CA HIS A 11 39.78 2.25 29.33
C HIS A 11 38.56 1.53 29.92
N GLY A 12 38.74 0.51 30.75
CA GLY A 12 37.64 -0.25 31.36
C GLY A 12 36.76 -1.02 30.35
N LYS A 13 37.26 -1.28 29.13
CA LYS A 13 36.46 -1.87 28.04
C LYS A 13 36.99 -3.23 27.61
N LEU A 14 36.09 -4.22 27.60
CA LEU A 14 36.37 -5.58 27.11
C LEU A 14 36.44 -5.67 25.57
N ARG A 15 35.73 -4.79 24.85
CA ARG A 15 35.62 -4.81 23.39
C ARG A 15 36.25 -3.58 22.75
N THR A 16 36.81 -3.74 21.55
CA THR A 16 37.27 -2.61 20.73
C THR A 16 36.07 -1.78 20.26
N THR A 17 36.14 -0.47 20.45
CA THR A 17 35.20 0.47 19.84
C THR A 17 35.49 0.53 18.34
N HIS A 18 34.60 -0.05 17.55
CA HIS A 18 34.64 0.13 16.10
C HIS A 18 34.00 1.47 15.76
N ASN A 19 34.69 2.28 14.96
CA ASN A 19 34.08 3.48 14.40
C ASN A 19 32.95 3.07 13.46
N LYS A 20 31.70 3.34 13.87
CA LYS A 20 30.55 3.18 12.98
C LYS A 20 30.69 4.17 11.83
N ARG A 21 30.68 3.67 10.59
CA ARG A 21 30.60 4.54 9.40
C ARG A 21 29.36 5.42 9.52
N LYS A 22 29.44 6.68 9.06
CA LYS A 22 28.30 7.59 9.01
C LYS A 22 27.16 6.91 8.23
N SER A 23 26.00 6.75 8.88
CA SER A 23 24.83 6.14 8.27
C SER A 23 24.29 7.06 7.18
N ILE A 24 23.94 6.50 6.01
CA ILE A 24 23.17 7.19 4.98
C ILE A 24 21.78 7.57 5.50
N THR A 25 21.25 6.81 6.46
CA THR A 25 20.09 7.19 7.27
C THR A 25 20.56 8.14 8.38
N ASN A 26 20.99 9.34 7.97
CA ASN A 26 21.23 10.44 8.89
C ASN A 26 19.92 11.25 9.06
N GLU A 27 19.87 12.12 10.06
CA GLU A 27 18.67 12.89 10.39
C GLU A 27 18.16 13.75 9.23
N ARG A 28 19.08 14.34 8.46
CA ARG A 28 18.76 15.14 7.27
C ARG A 28 18.06 14.32 6.18
N ASN A 29 18.65 13.19 5.79
CA ASN A 29 18.10 12.32 4.76
C ASN A 29 16.77 11.70 5.22
N SER A 30 16.64 11.40 6.52
CA SER A 30 15.37 10.98 7.09
C SER A 30 14.31 12.08 6.95
N ALA A 31 14.63 13.32 7.33
CA ALA A 31 13.72 14.45 7.20
C ALA A 31 13.29 14.68 5.74
N ASP A 32 14.23 14.62 4.79
CA ASP A 32 13.94 14.80 3.37
C ASP A 32 12.98 13.71 2.82
N VAL A 33 13.23 12.44 3.17
CA VAL A 33 12.37 11.31 2.76
C VAL A 33 10.98 11.41 3.38
N LEU A 34 10.90 11.71 4.68
CA LEU A 34 9.63 11.84 5.39
C LEU A 34 8.83 13.05 4.91
N GLY A 35 9.50 14.17 4.64
CA GLY A 35 8.89 15.36 4.04
C GLY A 35 8.30 15.07 2.66
N ALA A 36 9.04 14.38 1.79
CA ALA A 36 8.56 14.00 0.47
C ALA A 36 7.31 13.08 0.54
N ILE A 37 7.29 12.13 1.47
CA ILE A 37 6.12 11.26 1.69
C ILE A 37 4.96 12.04 2.29
N THR A 38 5.23 13.02 3.15
CA THR A 38 4.16 13.85 3.74
C THR A 38 3.48 14.70 2.68
N LEU A 39 4.24 15.23 1.72
CA LEU A 39 3.72 15.96 0.56
C LEU A 39 2.96 15.07 -0.43
N ASN A 40 3.46 13.85 -0.67
CA ASN A 40 2.80 12.88 -1.55
C ASN A 40 2.93 11.46 -0.97
N PRO A 41 1.96 11.01 -0.18
CA PRO A 41 2.05 9.69 0.45
C PRO A 41 1.94 8.51 -0.52
N HIS A 42 1.54 8.75 -1.77
CA HIS A 42 1.47 7.75 -2.84
C HIS A 42 2.80 7.54 -3.59
N VAL A 43 3.83 8.33 -3.27
CA VAL A 43 5.12 8.22 -3.95
C VAL A 43 5.72 6.84 -3.74
N SER A 44 6.21 6.23 -4.82
CA SER A 44 6.84 4.91 -4.72
C SER A 44 8.24 5.01 -4.11
N GLN A 45 8.66 3.99 -3.35
CA GLN A 45 10.05 3.93 -2.85
C GLN A 45 11.09 3.96 -3.99
N ARG A 46 10.73 3.47 -5.19
CA ARG A 46 11.58 3.51 -6.39
C ARG A 46 11.77 4.93 -6.91
N GLU A 47 10.72 5.72 -6.86
CA GLU A 47 10.74 7.13 -7.27
C GLU A 47 11.49 7.98 -6.26
N LEU A 48 11.23 7.79 -4.96
CA LEU A 48 12.02 8.42 -3.90
C LEU A 48 13.50 8.08 -4.00
N ALA A 49 13.86 6.83 -4.29
CA ALA A 49 15.25 6.44 -4.48
C ALA A 49 15.92 7.17 -5.65
N ARG A 50 15.20 7.34 -6.76
CA ARG A 50 15.69 8.09 -7.93
C ARG A 50 15.83 9.58 -7.64
N ALA A 51 14.89 10.17 -6.92
CA ALA A 51 14.89 11.59 -6.60
C ALA A 51 15.93 11.99 -5.53
N SER A 52 16.08 11.16 -4.50
CA SER A 52 16.96 11.44 -3.35
C SER A 52 18.38 10.89 -3.51
N GLY A 53 18.62 9.99 -4.46
CA GLY A 53 19.88 9.24 -4.59
C GLY A 53 20.10 8.21 -3.47
N ILE A 54 19.12 8.00 -2.59
CA ILE A 54 19.19 7.05 -1.48
C ILE A 54 18.73 5.67 -1.96
N SER A 55 19.42 4.61 -1.51
CA SER A 55 18.99 3.25 -1.85
C SER A 55 17.60 2.93 -1.28
N ARG A 56 16.82 2.11 -2.00
CA ARG A 56 15.48 1.67 -1.55
C ARG A 56 15.50 1.02 -0.17
N SER A 57 16.54 0.23 0.14
CA SER A 57 16.70 -0.40 1.45
C SER A 57 16.88 0.60 2.58
N SER A 58 17.61 1.70 2.31
CA SER A 58 17.79 2.78 3.29
C SER A 58 16.50 3.57 3.50
N ILE A 59 15.74 3.84 2.43
CA ILE A 59 14.40 4.45 2.50
C ILE A 59 13.46 3.56 3.33
N GLN A 60 13.42 2.26 3.05
CA GLN A 60 12.60 1.33 3.81
C GLN A 60 12.99 1.30 5.30
N ARG A 61 14.29 1.41 5.62
CA ARG A 61 14.75 1.51 7.01
C ARG A 61 14.28 2.81 7.66
N ILE A 62 14.43 3.95 6.99
CA ILE A 62 13.95 5.26 7.47
C ILE A 62 12.45 5.16 7.81
N LEU A 63 11.66 4.57 6.91
CA LEU A 63 10.21 4.44 7.12
C LEU A 63 9.87 3.59 8.34
N LYS A 64 10.53 2.43 8.48
CA LYS A 64 10.33 1.54 9.63
C LYS A 64 10.75 2.20 10.95
N GLU A 65 11.89 2.88 10.99
CA GLU A 65 12.39 3.59 12.18
C GLU A 65 11.42 4.70 12.63
N ASN A 66 10.71 5.32 11.68
CA ASN A 66 9.73 6.37 11.93
C ASN A 66 8.28 5.86 11.99
N ARG A 67 8.07 4.54 12.08
CA ARG A 67 6.75 3.90 12.19
C ARG A 67 5.79 4.20 11.02
N TYR A 68 6.33 4.43 9.82
CA TYR A 68 5.51 4.50 8.62
C TYR A 68 5.20 3.09 8.12
N HIS A 69 3.93 2.86 7.82
CA HIS A 69 3.41 1.59 7.34
C HIS A 69 2.83 1.76 5.93
N PRO A 70 2.98 0.75 5.06
CA PRO A 70 2.30 0.73 3.78
C PRO A 70 0.84 0.31 4.01
N TYR A 71 -0.10 1.14 3.59
CA TYR A 71 -1.52 0.82 3.58
C TYR A 71 -2.00 0.64 2.15
N HIS A 72 -2.92 -0.29 1.93
CA HIS A 72 -3.60 -0.42 0.66
C HIS A 72 -4.64 0.68 0.51
N LEU A 73 -4.67 1.29 -0.67
CA LEU A 73 -5.75 2.19 -1.02
C LEU A 73 -7.02 1.37 -1.31
N ILE A 74 -8.15 1.82 -0.75
CA ILE A 74 -9.45 1.18 -0.96
C ILE A 74 -10.08 1.80 -2.21
N PRO A 75 -10.22 1.05 -3.31
CA PRO A 75 -10.97 1.55 -4.45
C PRO A 75 -12.46 1.55 -4.08
N SER A 76 -13.05 2.73 -4.05
CA SER A 76 -14.49 2.88 -3.86
C SER A 76 -15.14 2.98 -5.24
N GLN A 77 -16.11 2.11 -5.50
CA GLN A 77 -17.00 2.30 -6.65
C GLN A 77 -17.86 3.53 -6.38
N GLU A 78 -17.97 4.42 -7.36
CA GLU A 78 -18.84 5.60 -7.25
C GLU A 78 -20.30 5.13 -7.27
N LEU A 79 -20.90 5.07 -6.09
CA LEU A 79 -22.30 4.70 -5.92
C LEU A 79 -23.13 5.98 -5.87
N LEU A 80 -23.99 6.17 -6.87
CA LEU A 80 -25.04 7.19 -6.82
C LEU A 80 -25.99 6.92 -5.65
N VAL A 81 -26.59 7.96 -5.09
CA VAL A 81 -27.54 7.85 -3.96
C VAL A 81 -28.68 6.85 -4.28
N THR A 82 -29.17 6.87 -5.52
CA THR A 82 -30.20 5.94 -6.03
C THR A 82 -29.76 4.47 -6.07
N ASN A 83 -28.46 4.18 -6.12
CA ASN A 83 -27.95 2.81 -6.11
C ASN A 83 -28.04 2.19 -4.72
N TYR A 84 -28.00 2.98 -3.64
CA TYR A 84 -28.08 2.44 -2.29
C TYR A 84 -29.44 1.79 -2.02
N GLU A 85 -30.53 2.49 -2.32
CA GLU A 85 -31.90 1.96 -2.18
C GLU A 85 -32.09 0.71 -3.02
N ARG A 86 -31.71 0.75 -4.31
CA ARG A 86 -31.81 -0.41 -5.20
C ARG A 86 -31.05 -1.63 -4.69
N ARG A 87 -29.87 -1.43 -4.09
CA ARG A 87 -29.08 -2.53 -3.51
C ARG A 87 -29.73 -3.10 -2.26
N ILE A 88 -30.29 -2.26 -1.38
CA ILE A 88 -31.01 -2.73 -0.19
C ILE A 88 -32.23 -3.56 -0.61
N THR A 89 -33.06 -3.03 -1.52
CA THR A 89 -34.23 -3.75 -2.04
C THR A 89 -33.84 -5.08 -2.69
N PHE A 90 -32.76 -5.11 -3.45
CA PHE A 90 -32.25 -6.36 -4.04
C PHE A 90 -31.80 -7.36 -2.97
N CYS A 91 -31.07 -6.91 -1.94
CA CYS A 91 -30.63 -7.76 -0.84
C CYS A 91 -31.81 -8.36 -0.06
N GLU A 92 -32.84 -7.56 0.22
CA GLU A 92 -34.06 -8.03 0.88
C GLU A 92 -34.82 -9.04 0.01
N TRP A 93 -34.92 -8.76 -1.29
CA TRP A 93 -35.58 -9.66 -2.24
C TRP A 93 -34.86 -11.00 -2.36
N ILE A 94 -33.53 -11.02 -2.53
CA ILE A 94 -32.77 -12.27 -2.68
C ILE A 94 -32.78 -13.07 -1.37
N HIS A 95 -32.77 -12.39 -0.22
CA HIS A 95 -32.88 -13.05 1.09
C HIS A 95 -34.19 -13.82 1.21
N ASN A 96 -35.33 -13.22 0.85
CA ASN A 96 -36.62 -13.90 0.84
C ASN A 96 -36.68 -15.01 -0.22
N ALA A 97 -36.10 -14.81 -1.40
CA ALA A 97 -36.06 -15.82 -2.46
C ALA A 97 -35.26 -17.07 -2.04
N MET A 98 -34.26 -16.91 -1.17
CA MET A 98 -33.44 -17.99 -0.62
C MET A 98 -34.15 -18.85 0.43
N GLU A 99 -35.31 -18.44 0.97
CA GLU A 99 -36.13 -19.32 1.82
C GLU A 99 -36.63 -20.55 1.06
N ASN A 100 -36.70 -20.48 -0.27
CA ASN A 100 -36.87 -21.64 -1.13
C ASN A 100 -35.48 -22.23 -1.48
N ASN A 101 -35.14 -23.37 -0.86
CA ASN A 101 -33.79 -23.99 -0.87
C ASN A 101 -33.14 -24.22 -2.26
N ASP A 102 -33.90 -24.16 -3.36
CA ASP A 102 -33.38 -24.45 -4.71
C ASP A 102 -33.08 -23.20 -5.55
N PHE A 103 -33.37 -22.00 -5.06
CA PHE A 103 -33.31 -20.79 -5.89
C PHE A 103 -31.88 -20.49 -6.39
N LEU A 104 -30.88 -20.53 -5.51
CA LEU A 104 -29.49 -20.22 -5.88
C LEU A 104 -28.91 -21.20 -6.91
N TYR A 105 -29.32 -22.47 -6.86
CA TYR A 105 -28.85 -23.48 -7.81
C TYR A 105 -29.42 -23.30 -9.22
N LYS A 106 -30.45 -22.45 -9.37
CA LYS A 106 -31.05 -22.11 -10.66
C LYS A 106 -30.50 -20.80 -11.25
N ILE A 107 -29.62 -20.11 -10.53
CA ILE A 107 -29.00 -18.87 -11.01
C ILE A 107 -27.70 -19.21 -11.71
N LEU A 108 -27.63 -18.87 -12.99
CA LEU A 108 -26.36 -18.78 -13.72
C LEU A 108 -25.92 -17.32 -13.73
N PHE A 109 -24.82 -17.03 -13.04
CA PHE A 109 -24.22 -15.70 -13.06
C PHE A 109 -23.33 -15.56 -14.29
N SER A 110 -23.59 -14.54 -15.09
CA SER A 110 -22.68 -14.09 -16.13
C SER A 110 -22.11 -12.73 -15.75
N ASP A 111 -20.88 -12.48 -16.18
CA ASP A 111 -20.21 -11.19 -16.03
C ASP A 111 -19.44 -10.88 -17.32
N GLU A 112 -19.23 -9.60 -17.58
CA GLU A 112 -18.47 -9.12 -18.72
C GLU A 112 -17.19 -8.45 -18.22
N ALA A 113 -16.06 -9.11 -18.46
CA ALA A 113 -14.76 -8.58 -18.07
C ALA A 113 -14.21 -7.67 -19.17
N THR A 114 -14.03 -6.39 -18.85
CA THR A 114 -13.36 -5.43 -19.74
C THR A 114 -11.84 -5.51 -19.58
N PHE A 115 -11.13 -5.86 -20.66
CA PHE A 115 -9.67 -5.80 -20.72
C PHE A 115 -9.21 -4.54 -21.46
N MET A 116 -8.27 -3.79 -20.88
CA MET A 116 -7.73 -2.56 -21.47
C MET A 116 -6.21 -2.67 -21.69
N ASN A 117 -5.70 -2.26 -22.86
CA ASN A 117 -4.27 -2.32 -23.18
C ASN A 117 -3.41 -1.28 -22.44
N SER A 118 -4.04 -0.25 -21.86
CA SER A 118 -3.35 0.90 -21.27
C SER A 118 -2.73 0.61 -19.90
N GLY A 119 -2.78 -0.65 -19.43
CA GLY A 119 -2.25 -1.05 -18.15
C GLY A 119 -2.98 -0.32 -17.03
N HIS A 120 -4.16 -0.80 -16.66
CA HIS A 120 -4.85 -0.28 -15.49
C HIS A 120 -3.90 -0.28 -14.28
N VAL A 121 -4.07 0.74 -13.43
CA VAL A 121 -3.32 0.90 -12.18
C VAL A 121 -3.32 -0.43 -11.45
N ASN A 122 -2.17 -1.09 -11.37
CA ASN A 122 -2.06 -2.35 -10.67
C ASN A 122 -2.48 -2.10 -9.22
N ARG A 123 -3.65 -2.60 -8.82
CA ARG A 123 -4.23 -2.41 -7.48
C ARG A 123 -3.26 -2.87 -6.39
N HIS A 124 -2.39 -3.84 -6.69
CA HIS A 124 -1.36 -4.32 -5.78
C HIS A 124 -0.23 -3.31 -5.57
N ASN A 125 -0.05 -2.35 -6.48
CA ASN A 125 0.91 -1.25 -6.36
C ASN A 125 0.26 0.02 -5.77
N MET A 126 -1.04 0.02 -5.47
CA MET A 126 -1.73 1.16 -4.87
C MET A 126 -1.55 1.15 -3.37
N HIS A 127 -0.37 1.60 -2.95
CA HIS A 127 -0.04 1.80 -1.56
C HIS A 127 0.23 3.26 -1.26
N TYR A 128 0.07 3.62 0.00
CA TYR A 128 0.58 4.86 0.54
C TYR A 128 1.23 4.61 1.90
N TRP A 129 2.14 5.50 2.28
CA TRP A 129 2.89 5.40 3.53
C TRP A 129 2.37 6.40 4.54
N ALA A 130 1.93 5.91 5.70
CA ALA A 130 1.47 6.77 6.79
C ALA A 130 1.81 6.14 8.15
N VAL A 131 1.87 6.96 9.20
CA VAL A 131 2.06 6.47 10.58
C VAL A 131 0.78 5.81 11.09
N GLU A 132 -0.36 6.39 10.75
CA GLU A 132 -1.70 5.87 11.05
C GLU A 132 -2.48 5.73 9.75
N ASN A 133 -3.47 4.83 9.73
CA ASN A 133 -4.27 4.58 8.53
C ASN A 133 -5.32 5.71 8.34
N PRO A 134 -5.19 6.59 7.34
CA PRO A 134 -6.19 7.60 6.99
C PRO A 134 -7.41 7.00 6.26
N HIS A 135 -7.43 5.68 6.02
CA HIS A 135 -8.49 4.98 5.30
C HIS A 135 -8.78 5.58 3.92
N TRP A 136 -7.72 5.93 3.20
CA TRP A 136 -7.87 6.58 1.91
C TRP A 136 -8.63 5.73 0.89
N MET A 137 -9.61 6.39 0.28
CA MET A 137 -10.42 5.88 -0.80
C MET A 137 -10.16 6.68 -2.08
N ARG A 138 -10.15 5.97 -3.21
CA ARG A 138 -10.08 6.60 -4.54
C ARG A 138 -11.25 6.13 -5.36
N SER A 139 -12.02 7.08 -5.90
CA SER A 139 -12.97 6.77 -6.96
C SER A 139 -12.22 6.34 -8.20
N ILE A 140 -12.56 5.17 -8.72
CA ILE A 140 -12.05 4.68 -10.01
C ILE A 140 -13.18 4.83 -11.02
N PRO A 141 -13.06 5.74 -12.01
CA PRO A 141 -14.07 5.90 -13.03
C PRO A 141 -14.05 4.68 -13.95
N PHE A 142 -15.14 3.92 -13.98
CA PHE A 142 -15.25 2.71 -14.80
C PHE A 142 -15.81 2.99 -16.21
N GLN A 143 -16.30 4.21 -16.50
CA GLN A 143 -17.22 4.45 -17.63
C GLN A 143 -16.69 5.30 -18.81
N HIS A 144 -15.41 5.67 -18.87
CA HIS A 144 -14.93 6.63 -19.89
C HIS A 144 -13.68 6.20 -20.68
N ARG A 145 -13.63 4.98 -21.21
CA ARG A 145 -12.64 4.61 -22.25
C ARG A 145 -13.04 3.35 -23.00
N TRP A 146 -12.62 3.24 -24.26
CA TRP A 146 -12.96 2.13 -25.16
C TRP A 146 -12.57 0.77 -24.58
N SER A 147 -13.48 -0.19 -24.70
CA SER A 147 -13.36 -1.57 -24.22
C SER A 147 -13.59 -2.56 -25.37
N LEU A 148 -12.94 -3.73 -25.28
CA LEU A 148 -13.34 -4.93 -26.01
C LEU A 148 -14.00 -5.87 -25.01
N ASN A 149 -15.17 -6.37 -25.38
CA ASN A 149 -16.02 -7.18 -24.55
C ASN A 149 -15.88 -8.66 -24.95
N VAL A 150 -15.66 -9.54 -23.97
CA VAL A 150 -15.59 -10.99 -24.18
C VAL A 150 -16.54 -11.64 -23.18
N GLY A 151 -17.50 -12.43 -23.68
CA GLY A 151 -18.43 -13.19 -22.86
C GLY A 151 -17.92 -14.60 -22.59
N ALA A 152 -18.26 -15.12 -21.41
CA ALA A 152 -18.22 -16.53 -21.08
C ALA A 152 -19.58 -16.93 -20.48
N GLU A 153 -20.12 -18.06 -20.92
CA GLU A 153 -21.36 -18.67 -20.42
C GLU A 153 -21.08 -19.74 -19.37
#